data_AF-A0A550CDZ3-F1
#
_entry.id   AF-A0A550CDZ3-F1
#
_cell.length_a   1.000
_cell.length_b   1.000
_cell.length_c   1.000
_cell.angle_alpha   90.00
_cell.angle_beta   90.00
_cell.angle_gamma   90.00
#
_symmetry.space_group_name_H-M   'P 1'
#
loop_
_entity.id
_entity.type
_entity.pdbx_description
1 polymer ?
#
loop_
_entity_poly.entity_id
_entity_poly.type
_entity_poly.pdbx_seq_one_letter_code
_entity_poly.pdbx_strand_id
1 'polypeptide(L)'
;MSGAPPTPRTVARISPKAFVMARLHPADALRARQDRYHSDPNTRINLRTDEMDRICETSDAIREHMPMGATHDKWFWRLEEGWGLRLAFTKVHRAIDRVQSRLVQRGVLPGYFIDDVDVNEEGLSMAEKVFMIEARLRRGGPGSGRDWKDLKKMRRMLLDALTLDAKIALDGLGEGPFSYTHMHPADAALWLRLRCERDAALLGREYELYAADLVHPRLFRDISNESEEVKMLEAYKRAWFSAQRHCCAMLVKFHQSMML
;
A
#
# COMPACT_ATOMS: atom_id res chain seq x y z
N MET A 1 -53.58 -4.32 -40.97
CA MET A 1 -52.22 -3.76 -41.04
C MET A 1 -51.42 -4.33 -39.89
N SER A 2 -50.38 -5.10 -40.20
CA SER A 2 -49.55 -5.83 -39.25
C SER A 2 -48.66 -4.83 -38.49
N GLY A 3 -48.81 -4.74 -37.17
CA GLY A 3 -47.89 -3.98 -36.32
C GLY A 3 -46.56 -4.72 -36.25
N ALA A 4 -45.48 -4.06 -36.64
CA ALA A 4 -44.13 -4.59 -36.48
C ALA A 4 -43.86 -4.84 -34.98
N PRO A 5 -43.17 -5.94 -34.63
CA PRO A 5 -42.78 -6.18 -33.25
C PRO A 5 -41.83 -5.06 -32.79
N PRO A 6 -41.89 -4.64 -31.51
CA PRO A 6 -41.00 -3.64 -30.98
C PRO A 6 -39.55 -4.13 -31.15
N THR A 7 -38.72 -3.32 -31.80
CA THR A 7 -37.29 -3.56 -31.93
C THR A 7 -36.67 -3.76 -30.55
N PRO A 8 -35.67 -4.66 -30.40
CA PRO A 8 -35.02 -4.88 -29.13
C PRO A 8 -34.47 -3.55 -28.63
N ARG A 9 -34.96 -3.14 -27.46
CA ARG A 9 -34.46 -1.98 -26.73
C ARG A 9 -32.95 -1.99 -26.78
N THR A 10 -32.39 -0.87 -27.22
CA THR A 10 -31.00 -0.46 -27.11
C THR A 10 -30.41 -1.04 -25.83
N VAL A 11 -29.70 -2.17 -25.92
CA VAL A 11 -28.77 -2.58 -24.87
C VAL A 11 -27.83 -1.40 -24.78
N ALA A 12 -27.98 -0.58 -23.73
CA ALA A 12 -27.07 0.52 -23.49
C ALA A 12 -25.67 -0.07 -23.63
N ARG A 13 -24.89 0.40 -24.61
CA ARG A 13 -23.51 -0.03 -24.81
C ARG A 13 -22.77 0.30 -23.52
N ILE A 14 -22.72 -0.65 -22.60
CA ILE A 14 -21.95 -0.51 -21.37
C ILE A 14 -20.53 -0.28 -21.85
N SER A 15 -19.95 0.86 -21.46
CA SER A 15 -18.56 1.14 -21.85
C SER A 15 -17.65 0.01 -21.35
N PRO A 16 -16.58 -0.36 -22.08
CA PRO A 16 -15.68 -1.41 -21.62
C PRO A 16 -15.16 -1.17 -20.19
N LYS A 17 -14.91 0.10 -19.84
CA LYS A 17 -14.59 0.51 -18.47
C LYS A 17 -15.70 0.15 -17.48
N ALA A 18 -16.94 0.52 -17.76
CA ALA A 18 -18.07 0.23 -16.86
C ALA A 18 -18.30 -1.27 -16.67
N PHE A 19 -18.12 -2.07 -17.73
CA PHE A 19 -18.21 -3.52 -17.64
C PHE A 19 -17.12 -4.11 -16.73
N VAL A 20 -15.86 -3.72 -16.94
CA VAL A 20 -14.73 -4.20 -16.14
C VAL A 20 -14.88 -3.80 -14.67
N MET A 21 -15.16 -2.53 -14.40
CA MET A 21 -15.28 -2.04 -13.02
C MET A 21 -16.46 -2.67 -12.28
N ALA A 22 -17.58 -2.96 -12.96
CA ALA A 22 -18.72 -3.63 -12.34
C ALA A 22 -18.40 -5.06 -11.90
N ARG A 23 -17.52 -5.77 -12.62
CA ARG A 23 -17.10 -7.13 -12.26
C ARG A 23 -16.03 -7.15 -11.18
N LEU A 24 -15.10 -6.20 -11.22
CA LEU A 24 -14.08 -6.07 -10.18
C LEU A 24 -14.69 -5.67 -8.83
N HIS A 25 -15.80 -4.91 -8.85
CA HIS A 25 -16.40 -4.25 -7.67
C HIS A 25 -17.91 -4.49 -7.57
N PRO A 26 -18.36 -5.72 -7.29
CA PRO A 26 -19.77 -5.96 -6.99
C PRO A 26 -20.18 -5.17 -5.73
N ALA A 27 -21.39 -4.59 -5.72
CA ALA A 27 -21.83 -3.59 -4.75
C ALA A 27 -21.70 -4.00 -3.27
N ASP A 28 -21.72 -5.32 -2.98
CA ASP A 28 -21.63 -5.87 -1.62
C ASP A 28 -20.19 -6.00 -1.10
N ALA A 29 -19.19 -5.96 -1.99
CA ALA A 29 -17.79 -6.14 -1.62
C ALA A 29 -17.15 -4.87 -1.00
N LEU A 30 -17.68 -3.69 -1.33
CA LEU A 30 -17.12 -2.38 -0.97
C LEU A 30 -17.19 -2.04 0.52
N ARG A 31 -18.31 -2.35 1.20
CA ARG A 31 -18.50 -1.97 2.61
C ARG A 31 -17.79 -2.91 3.57
N ALA A 32 -17.69 -4.19 3.24
CA ALA A 32 -17.08 -5.18 4.12
C ALA A 32 -15.55 -5.09 4.18
N ARG A 33 -14.90 -4.34 3.28
CA ARG A 33 -13.44 -4.31 3.09
C ARG A 33 -12.75 -3.06 3.60
N GLN A 34 -13.43 -1.91 3.63
CA GLN A 34 -12.87 -0.66 4.15
C GLN A 34 -12.44 -0.79 5.62
N ASP A 35 -13.22 -1.53 6.43
CA ASP A 35 -12.90 -1.78 7.84
C ASP A 35 -11.75 -2.80 8.04
N ARG A 36 -11.37 -3.57 7.02
CA ARG A 36 -10.43 -4.70 7.12
C ARG A 36 -8.99 -4.37 6.71
N TYR A 37 -8.77 -3.23 6.08
CA TYR A 37 -7.46 -2.92 5.48
C TYR A 37 -6.41 -2.49 6.52
N HIS A 38 -6.84 -2.16 7.75
CA HIS A 38 -6.13 -1.24 8.62
C HIS A 38 -5.03 -1.83 9.51
N SER A 39 -4.91 -3.15 9.71
CA SER A 39 -4.02 -3.64 10.76
C SER A 39 -3.27 -4.93 10.43
N ASP A 40 -3.92 -5.93 9.83
CA ASP A 40 -3.35 -7.28 9.75
C ASP A 40 -2.72 -7.61 8.37
N PRO A 41 -1.42 -7.94 8.29
CA PRO A 41 -0.77 -8.43 7.07
C PRO A 41 -1.47 -9.63 6.44
N ASN A 42 -2.01 -10.56 7.23
CA ASN A 42 -2.72 -11.74 6.71
C ASN A 42 -4.02 -11.34 6.01
N THR A 43 -4.78 -10.44 6.62
CA THR A 43 -5.98 -9.85 6.01
C THR A 43 -5.65 -9.14 4.70
N ARG A 44 -4.53 -8.40 4.65
CA ARG A 44 -4.07 -7.75 3.41
C ARG A 44 -3.72 -8.77 2.32
N ILE A 45 -3.02 -9.86 2.66
CA ILE A 45 -2.69 -10.95 1.73
C ILE A 45 -3.96 -11.63 1.20
N ASN A 46 -4.92 -11.92 2.06
CA ASN A 46 -6.18 -12.55 1.68
C ASN A 46 -6.97 -11.65 0.72
N LEU A 47 -7.08 -10.35 1.04
CA LEU A 47 -7.71 -9.37 0.15
C LEU A 47 -7.04 -9.33 -1.23
N ARG A 48 -5.69 -9.33 -1.29
CA ARG A 48 -4.97 -9.34 -2.57
C ARG A 48 -5.17 -10.64 -3.34
N THR A 49 -5.35 -11.76 -2.64
CA THR A 49 -5.64 -13.05 -3.26
C THR A 49 -7.03 -13.04 -3.89
N ASP A 50 -8.05 -12.59 -3.15
CA ASP A 50 -9.40 -12.46 -3.70
C ASP A 50 -9.47 -11.47 -4.88
N GLU A 51 -8.66 -10.40 -4.85
CA GLU A 51 -8.54 -9.47 -5.98
C GLU A 51 -7.92 -10.13 -7.21
N MET A 52 -6.91 -10.98 -7.06
CA MET A 52 -6.32 -11.74 -8.16
C MET A 52 -7.35 -12.64 -8.83
N ASP A 53 -8.16 -13.37 -8.04
CA ASP A 53 -9.20 -14.25 -8.57
C ASP A 53 -10.25 -13.46 -9.38
N ARG A 54 -10.71 -12.32 -8.84
CA ARG A 54 -11.62 -11.42 -9.59
C ARG A 54 -11.02 -10.88 -10.87
N ILE A 55 -9.72 -10.57 -10.88
CA ILE A 55 -9.02 -10.10 -12.08
C ILE A 55 -8.97 -11.22 -13.13
N CYS A 56 -8.72 -12.46 -12.74
CA CYS A 56 -8.76 -13.62 -13.63
C CYS A 56 -10.17 -13.80 -14.23
N GLU A 57 -11.20 -13.86 -13.39
CA GLU A 57 -12.61 -13.99 -13.84
C GLU A 57 -13.03 -12.83 -14.76
N THR A 58 -12.55 -11.62 -14.49
CA THR A 58 -12.83 -10.45 -15.33
C THR A 58 -12.08 -10.52 -16.66
N SER A 59 -10.84 -11.01 -16.67
CA SER A 59 -10.06 -11.23 -17.88
C SER A 59 -10.73 -12.25 -18.80
N ASP A 60 -11.26 -13.34 -18.25
CA ASP A 60 -12.00 -14.35 -19.02
C ASP A 60 -13.32 -13.78 -19.56
N ALA A 61 -14.06 -13.02 -18.75
CA ALA A 61 -15.29 -12.37 -19.21
C ALA A 61 -15.06 -11.33 -20.32
N ILE A 62 -13.91 -10.63 -20.33
CA ILE A 62 -13.54 -9.73 -21.43
C ILE A 62 -13.32 -10.53 -22.72
N ARG A 63 -12.59 -11.66 -22.65
CA ARG A 63 -12.35 -12.53 -23.81
C ARG A 63 -13.65 -13.05 -24.42
N GLU A 64 -14.63 -13.36 -23.58
CA GLU A 64 -15.91 -13.92 -24.03
C GLU A 64 -16.90 -12.88 -24.55
N HIS A 65 -16.95 -11.69 -23.94
CA HIS A 65 -18.05 -10.74 -24.15
C HIS A 65 -17.66 -9.44 -24.85
N MET A 66 -16.37 -9.15 -25.02
CA MET A 66 -15.93 -7.93 -25.69
C MET A 66 -15.42 -8.19 -27.11
N PRO A 67 -15.80 -7.33 -28.08
CA PRO A 67 -15.20 -7.39 -29.41
C PRO A 67 -13.71 -7.03 -29.32
N MET A 68 -12.87 -7.80 -30.02
CA MET A 68 -11.43 -7.53 -30.09
C MET A 68 -11.14 -6.16 -30.71
N GLY A 69 -10.10 -5.50 -30.21
CA GLY A 69 -9.64 -4.19 -30.67
C GLY A 69 -8.82 -3.44 -29.63
N ALA A 70 -8.34 -2.24 -29.95
CA ALA A 70 -7.40 -1.49 -29.11
C ALA A 70 -7.87 -1.26 -27.65
N THR A 71 -9.18 -1.14 -27.42
CA THR A 71 -9.72 -0.98 -26.06
C THR A 71 -9.77 -2.31 -25.30
N HIS A 72 -10.01 -3.44 -25.98
CA HIS A 72 -9.90 -4.78 -25.41
C HIS A 72 -8.47 -5.05 -24.93
N ASP A 73 -7.48 -4.80 -25.80
CA ASP A 73 -6.07 -5.08 -25.50
C ASP A 73 -5.55 -4.21 -24.34
N LYS A 74 -5.98 -2.94 -24.30
CA LYS A 74 -5.67 -2.03 -23.19
C LYS A 74 -6.16 -2.55 -21.84
N TRP A 75 -7.38 -3.08 -21.77
CA TRP A 75 -7.93 -3.60 -20.51
C TRP A 75 -7.30 -4.93 -20.14
N PHE A 76 -7.02 -5.80 -21.11
CA PHE A 76 -6.33 -7.06 -20.86
C PHE A 76 -4.93 -6.81 -20.27
N TRP A 77 -4.14 -5.93 -20.89
CA TRP A 77 -2.81 -5.57 -20.39
C TRP A 77 -2.87 -4.94 -19.00
N ARG A 78 -3.85 -4.06 -18.76
CA ARG A 78 -4.05 -3.45 -17.44
C ARG A 78 -4.36 -4.49 -16.37
N LEU A 79 -5.27 -5.43 -16.66
CA LEU A 79 -5.63 -6.51 -15.74
C LEU A 79 -4.43 -7.43 -15.47
N GLU A 80 -3.64 -7.77 -16.48
CA GLU A 80 -2.42 -8.55 -16.34
C GLU A 80 -1.39 -7.85 -15.43
N GLU A 81 -1.15 -6.54 -15.64
CA GLU A 81 -0.29 -5.73 -14.79
C GLU A 81 -0.81 -5.70 -13.34
N GLY A 82 -2.11 -5.46 -13.17
CA GLY A 82 -2.77 -5.45 -11.86
C GLY A 82 -2.64 -6.79 -11.12
N TRP A 83 -2.83 -7.90 -11.81
CA TRP A 83 -2.64 -9.23 -11.25
C TRP A 83 -1.18 -9.44 -10.82
N GLY A 84 -0.22 -9.04 -11.68
CA GLY A 84 1.21 -9.12 -11.40
C GLY A 84 1.62 -8.33 -10.14
N LEU A 85 1.05 -7.14 -9.93
CA LEU A 85 1.30 -6.33 -8.73
C LEU A 85 0.83 -7.03 -7.44
N ARG A 86 -0.37 -7.63 -7.46
CA ARG A 86 -0.94 -8.37 -6.31
C ARG A 86 -0.15 -9.64 -6.03
N LEU A 87 0.27 -10.37 -7.06
CA LEU A 87 1.15 -11.53 -6.91
C LEU A 87 2.51 -11.15 -6.31
N ALA A 88 3.09 -10.04 -6.77
CA ALA A 88 4.34 -9.53 -6.22
C ALA A 88 4.19 -9.18 -4.74
N PHE A 89 3.10 -8.51 -4.37
CA PHE A 89 2.77 -8.17 -2.99
C PHE A 89 2.70 -9.43 -2.11
N THR A 90 1.91 -10.43 -2.50
CA THR A 90 1.77 -11.67 -1.71
C THR A 90 3.09 -12.43 -1.59
N LYS A 91 3.93 -12.44 -2.63
CA LYS A 91 5.26 -13.07 -2.59
C LYS A 91 6.22 -12.37 -1.64
N VAL A 92 6.22 -11.04 -1.62
CA VAL A 92 7.05 -10.24 -0.73
C VAL A 92 6.65 -10.48 0.73
N HIS A 93 5.35 -10.43 1.04
CA HIS A 93 4.87 -10.71 2.40
C HIS A 93 5.27 -12.11 2.90
N ARG A 94 5.03 -13.17 2.11
CA ARG A 94 5.49 -14.52 2.46
C ARG A 94 7.02 -14.64 2.63
N ALA A 95 7.79 -13.78 1.98
CA ALA A 95 9.25 -13.73 2.17
C ALA A 95 9.64 -12.99 3.45
N ILE A 96 8.92 -11.93 3.82
CA ILE A 96 9.04 -11.23 5.09
C ILE A 96 8.79 -12.21 6.23
N ASP A 97 7.67 -12.94 6.23
CA ASP A 97 7.30 -13.88 7.32
C ASP A 97 8.38 -14.93 7.58
N ARG A 98 8.96 -15.47 6.50
CA ARG A 98 10.05 -16.46 6.59
C ARG A 98 11.34 -15.89 7.17
N VAL A 99 11.69 -14.65 6.81
CA VAL A 99 12.90 -13.99 7.33
C VAL A 99 12.68 -13.54 8.78
N GLN A 100 11.51 -12.97 9.06
CA GLN A 100 11.03 -12.57 10.38
C GLN A 100 11.09 -13.74 11.37
N SER A 101 10.45 -14.86 11.02
CA SER A 101 10.44 -16.07 11.86
C SER A 101 11.85 -16.56 12.20
N ARG A 102 12.76 -16.58 11.21
CA ARG A 102 14.16 -16.98 11.46
C ARG A 102 14.90 -16.01 12.38
N LEU A 103 14.70 -14.71 12.22
CA LEU A 103 15.35 -13.69 13.04
C LEU A 103 14.81 -13.72 14.49
N VAL A 104 13.53 -14.01 14.67
CA VAL A 104 12.92 -14.20 15.99
C VAL A 104 13.43 -15.48 16.66
N GLN A 105 13.43 -16.61 15.95
CA GLN A 105 13.95 -17.89 16.47
C GLN A 105 15.41 -17.82 16.93
N ARG A 106 16.21 -16.95 16.31
CA ARG A 106 17.62 -16.72 16.67
C ARG A 106 17.81 -15.67 17.77
N GLY A 107 16.74 -15.08 18.30
CA GLY A 107 16.80 -14.03 19.31
C GLY A 107 17.35 -12.69 18.79
N VAL A 108 17.38 -12.48 17.47
CA VAL A 108 17.84 -11.23 16.85
C VAL A 108 16.74 -10.16 16.90
N LEU A 109 15.49 -10.60 16.69
CA LEU A 109 14.28 -9.81 16.83
C LEU A 109 13.42 -10.39 17.97
N PRO A 110 12.65 -9.56 18.69
CA PRO A 110 11.74 -10.02 19.74
C PRO A 110 10.49 -10.72 19.17
N GLY A 111 9.85 -11.55 20.00
CA GLY A 111 8.72 -12.41 19.60
C GLY A 111 7.52 -11.67 18.99
N TYR A 112 7.22 -10.47 19.47
CA TYR A 112 6.13 -9.62 18.96
C TYR A 112 6.34 -9.10 17.53
N PHE A 113 7.47 -9.41 16.88
CA PHE A 113 7.60 -9.20 15.44
C PHE A 113 6.74 -10.16 14.63
N ILE A 114 6.35 -11.31 15.18
CA ILE A 114 5.49 -12.28 14.50
C ILE A 114 4.05 -11.75 14.53
N ASP A 115 3.42 -11.68 13.37
CA ASP A 115 2.07 -11.11 13.17
C ASP A 115 0.92 -12.01 13.67
N ASP A 116 1.24 -13.16 14.28
CA ASP A 116 0.34 -14.29 14.52
C ASP A 116 0.23 -14.66 16.01
N VAL A 117 0.60 -13.73 16.91
CA VAL A 117 0.50 -13.98 18.35
C VAL A 117 -0.88 -13.51 18.81
N ASP A 118 -1.73 -14.46 19.22
CA ASP A 118 -3.08 -14.38 19.82
C ASP A 118 -3.24 -13.45 21.04
N VAL A 119 -2.35 -12.48 21.23
CA VAL A 119 -2.45 -11.47 22.26
C VAL A 119 -3.25 -10.32 21.67
N ASN A 120 -4.18 -9.77 22.45
CA ASN A 120 -5.07 -8.64 22.12
C ASN A 120 -4.33 -7.31 21.82
N GLU A 121 -3.12 -7.36 21.26
CA GLU A 121 -2.27 -6.25 20.88
C GLU A 121 -2.16 -6.23 19.36
N GLU A 122 -2.52 -5.10 18.75
CA GLU A 122 -2.28 -4.86 17.32
C GLU A 122 -0.79 -5.10 17.03
N GLY A 123 -0.48 -6.08 16.18
CA GLY A 123 0.89 -6.38 15.78
C GLY A 123 1.58 -5.17 15.14
N LEU A 124 2.92 -5.17 15.12
CA LEU A 124 3.68 -4.04 14.58
C LEU A 124 3.37 -3.79 13.10
N SER A 125 3.15 -2.53 12.74
CA SER A 125 3.03 -2.09 11.36
C SER A 125 4.35 -2.29 10.59
N MET A 126 4.30 -2.29 9.25
CA MET A 126 5.50 -2.42 8.43
C MET A 126 6.53 -1.31 8.72
N ALA A 127 6.06 -0.07 8.90
CA ALA A 127 6.89 1.07 9.24
C ALA A 127 7.52 0.96 10.63
N GLU A 128 6.79 0.45 11.61
CA GLU A 128 7.32 0.22 12.96
C GLU A 128 8.43 -0.83 12.91
N LYS A 129 8.21 -1.93 12.19
CA LYS A 129 9.24 -2.94 11.92
C LYS A 129 10.47 -2.34 11.23
N VAL A 130 10.28 -1.49 10.23
CA VAL A 130 11.40 -0.77 9.56
C VAL A 130 12.16 0.09 10.55
N PHE A 131 11.48 0.90 11.35
CA PHE A 131 12.10 1.78 12.33
C PHE A 131 12.94 0.99 13.35
N MET A 132 12.38 -0.10 13.88
CA MET A 132 13.07 -0.95 14.84
C MET A 132 14.29 -1.65 14.22
N ILE A 133 14.18 -2.15 12.99
CA ILE A 133 15.32 -2.72 12.26
C ILE A 133 16.41 -1.67 12.05
N GLU A 134 16.05 -0.43 11.67
CA GLU A 134 17.02 0.66 11.51
C GLU A 134 17.71 1.03 12.83
N ALA A 135 16.95 1.14 13.92
CA ALA A 135 17.50 1.39 15.25
C ALA A 135 18.49 0.28 15.65
N ARG A 136 18.17 -0.97 15.36
CA ARG A 136 19.05 -2.13 15.60
C ARG A 136 20.31 -2.08 14.76
N LEU A 137 20.20 -1.75 13.46
CA LEU A 137 21.32 -1.61 12.55
C LEU A 137 22.27 -0.46 12.95
N ARG A 138 21.75 0.65 13.49
CA ARG A 138 22.56 1.79 13.96
C ARG A 138 23.26 1.52 15.30
N ARG A 139 22.55 0.94 16.27
CA ARG A 139 23.10 0.66 17.61
C ARG A 139 24.11 -0.47 17.63
N GLY A 140 24.08 -1.35 16.63
CA GLY A 140 24.84 -2.60 16.67
C GLY A 140 24.33 -3.53 17.78
N GLY A 141 24.97 -4.69 17.91
CA GLY A 141 24.64 -5.65 18.97
C GLY A 141 25.12 -7.07 18.69
N PRO A 142 24.71 -8.05 19.51
CA PRO A 142 24.97 -9.45 19.24
C PRO A 142 24.16 -9.91 18.02
N GLY A 143 24.85 -10.50 17.05
CA GLY A 143 24.27 -11.02 15.82
C GLY A 143 25.38 -11.45 14.86
N SER A 144 25.18 -12.55 14.15
CA SER A 144 26.16 -13.03 13.17
C SER A 144 26.16 -12.14 11.91
N GLY A 145 27.22 -12.20 11.11
CA GLY A 145 27.26 -11.52 9.80
C GLY A 145 26.09 -11.90 8.87
N ARG A 146 25.50 -13.09 9.06
CA ARG A 146 24.31 -13.53 8.33
C ARG A 146 23.04 -12.84 8.83
N ASP A 147 22.89 -12.66 10.15
CA ASP A 147 21.71 -12.00 10.73
C ASP A 147 21.63 -10.53 10.34
N TRP A 148 22.78 -9.84 10.24
CA TRP A 148 22.84 -8.48 9.73
C TRP A 148 22.42 -8.36 8.26
N LYS A 149 22.77 -9.35 7.43
CA LYS A 149 22.32 -9.42 6.04
C LYS A 149 20.81 -9.67 5.97
N ASP A 150 20.29 -10.56 6.81
CA ASP A 150 18.86 -10.86 6.89
C ASP A 150 18.05 -9.65 7.38
N LEU A 151 18.53 -8.87 8.36
CA LEU A 151 17.90 -7.61 8.80
C LEU A 151 17.85 -6.57 7.67
N LYS A 152 18.97 -6.36 6.97
CA LYS A 152 19.01 -5.44 5.81
C LYS A 152 18.06 -5.89 4.69
N LYS A 153 17.97 -7.20 4.46
CA LYS A 153 17.05 -7.79 3.50
C LYS A 153 15.60 -7.60 3.93
N MET A 154 15.27 -7.86 5.18
CA MET A 154 13.91 -7.67 5.72
C MET A 154 13.47 -6.20 5.62
N ARG A 155 14.34 -5.25 6.01
CA ARG A 155 14.08 -3.82 5.81
C ARG A 155 13.72 -3.50 4.36
N ARG A 156 14.49 -4.01 3.40
CA ARG A 156 14.21 -3.79 1.97
C ARG A 156 12.85 -4.35 1.57
N MET A 157 12.56 -5.59 1.94
CA MET A 157 11.29 -6.23 1.60
C MET A 157 10.08 -5.48 2.20
N LEU A 158 10.18 -4.97 3.42
CA LEU A 158 9.12 -4.14 4.04
C LEU A 158 8.87 -2.84 3.26
N LEU A 159 9.94 -2.18 2.81
CA LEU A 159 9.82 -0.99 1.96
C LEU A 159 9.26 -1.32 0.56
N ASP A 160 9.65 -2.46 0.00
CA ASP A 160 9.12 -2.95 -1.26
C ASP A 160 7.62 -3.25 -1.15
N ALA A 161 7.17 -3.84 -0.04
CA ALA A 161 5.75 -4.09 0.26
C ALA A 161 4.94 -2.80 0.33
N LEU A 162 5.42 -1.78 1.07
CA LEU A 162 4.79 -0.45 1.12
C LEU A 162 4.73 0.22 -0.26
N THR A 163 5.75 0.03 -1.08
CA THR A 163 5.78 0.54 -2.46
C THR A 163 4.79 -0.19 -3.35
N LEU A 164 4.64 -1.51 -3.19
CA LEU A 164 3.66 -2.31 -3.93
C LEU A 164 2.23 -1.92 -3.55
N ASP A 165 1.95 -1.72 -2.27
CA ASP A 165 0.66 -1.17 -1.81
C ASP A 165 0.33 0.13 -2.54
N ALA A 166 1.30 1.02 -2.67
CA ALA A 166 1.14 2.30 -3.35
C ALA A 166 1.00 2.19 -4.88
N LYS A 167 1.48 1.11 -5.48
CA LYS A 167 1.26 0.85 -6.92
C LYS A 167 -0.12 0.27 -7.14
N ILE A 168 -0.50 -0.74 -6.35
CA ILE A 168 -1.84 -1.34 -6.35
C ILE A 168 -2.91 -0.27 -6.11
N ALA A 169 -2.59 0.67 -5.23
CA ALA A 169 -3.40 1.84 -4.94
C ALA A 169 -3.78 2.70 -6.16
N LEU A 170 -2.82 2.86 -7.08
CA LEU A 170 -2.90 3.78 -8.21
C LEU A 170 -3.31 3.07 -9.51
N ASP A 171 -3.31 1.73 -9.53
CA ASP A 171 -3.61 0.95 -10.73
C ASP A 171 -5.08 1.06 -11.19
N GLY A 172 -5.97 1.53 -10.30
CA GLY A 172 -7.39 1.76 -10.57
C GLY A 172 -8.18 0.50 -10.91
N LEU A 173 -7.69 -0.67 -10.48
CA LEU A 173 -8.34 -1.99 -10.58
C LEU A 173 -8.85 -2.49 -9.21
N GLY A 174 -8.52 -1.79 -8.12
CA GLY A 174 -9.15 -1.96 -6.81
C GLY A 174 -10.40 -1.08 -6.66
N GLU A 175 -11.19 -1.32 -5.59
CA GLU A 175 -12.54 -0.74 -5.31
C GLU A 175 -12.59 0.79 -5.09
N GLY A 176 -11.57 1.51 -5.55
CA GLY A 176 -11.41 2.95 -5.46
C GLY A 176 -9.93 3.31 -5.45
N PRO A 177 -9.58 4.60 -5.57
CA PRO A 177 -8.24 5.02 -5.25
C PRO A 177 -7.99 4.65 -3.79
N PHE A 178 -7.04 3.76 -3.57
CA PHE A 178 -6.46 3.60 -2.25
C PHE A 178 -6.04 4.98 -1.76
N SER A 179 -6.54 5.33 -0.59
CA SER A 179 -6.09 6.49 0.12
C SER A 179 -5.08 6.03 1.15
N TYR A 180 -3.99 6.76 1.32
CA TYR A 180 -3.07 6.55 2.44
C TYR A 180 -3.80 6.65 3.79
N THR A 181 -4.98 7.28 3.82
CA THR A 181 -5.86 7.31 4.99
C THR A 181 -6.41 5.94 5.37
N HIS A 182 -6.29 4.93 4.50
CA HIS A 182 -6.61 3.53 4.80
C HIS A 182 -5.41 2.75 5.37
N MET A 183 -4.19 3.27 5.29
CA MET A 183 -3.02 2.63 5.91
C MET A 183 -3.03 2.81 7.42
N HIS A 184 -2.33 1.93 8.14
CA HIS A 184 -1.90 2.23 9.51
C HIS A 184 -1.17 3.57 9.51
N PRO A 185 -1.39 4.49 10.48
CA PRO A 185 -0.78 5.82 10.47
C PRO A 185 0.74 5.80 10.30
N ALA A 186 1.44 4.82 10.89
CA ALA A 186 2.90 4.68 10.75
C ALA A 186 3.31 4.29 9.33
N ASP A 187 2.56 3.40 8.70
CA ASP A 187 2.77 3.00 7.30
C ASP A 187 2.49 4.19 6.37
N ALA A 188 1.42 4.94 6.63
CA ALA A 188 1.08 6.17 5.90
C ALA A 188 2.21 7.20 6.00
N ALA A 189 2.73 7.44 7.22
CA ALA A 189 3.79 8.40 7.46
C ALA A 189 5.09 8.02 6.73
N LEU A 190 5.52 6.75 6.83
CA LEU A 190 6.71 6.28 6.14
C LEU A 190 6.53 6.33 4.62
N TRP A 191 5.37 5.92 4.11
CA TRP A 191 5.08 5.97 2.69
C TRP A 191 5.10 7.40 2.14
N LEU A 192 4.40 8.34 2.80
CA LEU A 192 4.35 9.74 2.41
C LEU A 192 5.74 10.37 2.42
N ARG A 193 6.57 10.05 3.42
CA ARG A 193 7.98 10.47 3.47
C ARG A 193 8.75 10.01 2.24
N LEU A 194 8.75 8.71 1.94
CA LEU A 194 9.50 8.14 0.81
C LEU A 194 9.03 8.72 -0.52
N ARG A 195 7.73 8.97 -0.66
CA ARG A 195 7.17 9.65 -1.82
C ARG A 195 7.70 11.08 -1.93
N CYS A 196 7.66 11.86 -0.85
CA CYS A 196 8.18 13.22 -0.87
C CYS A 196 9.69 13.26 -1.16
N GLU A 197 10.47 12.32 -0.64
CA GLU A 197 11.91 12.17 -0.96
C GLU A 197 12.13 11.98 -2.46
N ARG A 198 11.39 11.05 -3.07
CA ARG A 198 11.48 10.80 -4.52
C ARG A 198 11.02 12.01 -5.34
N ASP A 199 9.86 12.57 -5.01
CA ASP A 199 9.26 13.65 -5.79
C ASP A 199 10.12 14.93 -5.65
N ALA A 200 10.71 15.19 -4.48
CA ALA A 200 11.70 16.27 -4.31
C ALA A 200 12.97 16.04 -5.13
N ALA A 201 13.47 14.80 -5.21
CA ALA A 201 14.63 14.48 -6.03
C ALA A 201 14.40 14.68 -7.53
N LEU A 202 13.21 14.34 -8.02
CA LEU A 202 12.82 14.61 -9.41
C LEU A 202 12.76 16.11 -9.72
N LEU A 203 12.50 16.94 -8.70
CA LEU A 203 12.46 18.40 -8.81
C LEU A 203 13.81 19.08 -8.50
N GLY A 204 14.82 18.33 -8.03
CA GLY A 204 16.09 18.90 -7.55
C GLY A 204 15.95 19.78 -6.30
N ARG A 205 14.98 19.46 -5.42
CA ARG A 205 14.60 20.25 -4.22
C ARG A 205 14.73 19.45 -2.93
N GLU A 206 15.60 18.45 -2.87
CA GLU A 206 15.79 17.59 -1.70
C GLU A 206 16.20 18.38 -0.45
N TYR A 207 16.95 19.46 -0.63
CA TYR A 207 17.40 20.36 0.44
C TYR A 207 16.25 21.09 1.17
N GLU A 208 15.05 21.06 0.60
CA GLU A 208 13.85 21.70 1.15
C GLU A 208 12.91 20.73 1.86
N LEU A 209 13.24 19.44 1.83
CA LEU A 209 12.34 18.41 2.32
C LEU A 209 12.26 18.41 3.84
N TYR A 210 13.40 18.58 4.51
CA TYR A 210 13.55 18.44 5.94
C TYR A 210 13.68 19.78 6.66
N ALA A 211 13.07 19.85 7.85
CA ALA A 211 13.36 20.91 8.81
C ALA A 211 14.78 20.73 9.39
N ALA A 212 15.23 21.71 10.19
CA ALA A 212 16.56 21.69 10.79
C ALA A 212 16.81 20.47 11.70
N ASP A 213 15.75 19.86 12.24
CA ASP A 213 15.83 18.65 13.05
C ASP A 213 16.05 17.36 12.26
N LEU A 214 16.01 17.41 10.93
CA LEU A 214 16.16 16.28 10.01
C LEU A 214 15.13 15.15 10.22
N VAL A 215 14.06 15.42 10.96
CA VAL A 215 13.01 14.45 11.33
C VAL A 215 11.66 14.86 10.76
N HIS A 216 11.34 16.15 10.79
CA HIS A 216 10.06 16.66 10.32
C HIS A 216 10.17 17.25 8.91
N PRO A 217 9.10 17.15 8.10
CA PRO A 217 9.03 17.89 6.85
C PRO A 217 9.09 19.39 7.10
N ARG A 218 9.86 20.11 6.29
CA ARG A 218 9.84 21.58 6.26
C ARG A 218 8.64 22.06 5.47
N LEU A 219 7.59 22.58 6.12
CA LEU A 219 6.39 23.06 5.43
C LEU A 219 6.56 24.51 4.95
N PHE A 220 6.17 24.78 3.70
CA PHE A 220 6.15 26.12 3.14
C PHE A 220 4.82 26.83 3.41
N ARG A 221 4.91 28.11 3.77
CA ARG A 221 3.74 28.94 4.08
C ARG A 221 3.10 29.54 2.82
N ASP A 222 3.92 29.92 1.84
CA ASP A 222 3.46 30.46 0.56
C ASP A 222 4.06 29.65 -0.59
N ILE A 223 3.17 29.12 -1.43
CA ILE A 223 3.46 28.35 -2.65
C ILE A 223 2.57 28.83 -3.81
N SER A 224 1.98 30.03 -3.69
CA SER A 224 0.99 30.54 -4.64
C SER A 224 1.54 30.61 -6.07
N ASN A 225 2.80 31.03 -6.21
CA ASN A 225 3.50 31.21 -7.49
C ASN A 225 4.33 29.98 -7.92
N GLU A 226 4.26 28.87 -7.19
CA GLU A 226 5.01 27.65 -7.49
C GLU A 226 4.33 26.80 -8.59
N SER A 227 5.08 25.87 -9.18
CA SER A 227 4.52 24.93 -10.15
C SER A 227 3.52 23.96 -9.49
N GLU A 228 2.65 23.33 -10.28
CA GLU A 228 1.68 22.36 -9.75
C GLU A 228 2.35 21.14 -9.12
N GLU A 229 3.52 20.72 -9.65
CA GLU A 229 4.33 19.65 -9.08
C GLU A 229 4.84 20.00 -7.68
N VAL A 230 5.28 21.25 -7.49
CA VAL A 230 5.74 21.74 -6.17
C VAL A 230 4.56 21.87 -5.21
N LYS A 231 3.41 22.37 -5.67
CA LYS A 231 2.19 22.44 -4.84
C LYS A 231 1.73 21.05 -4.40
N MET A 232 1.82 20.07 -5.30
CA MET A 232 1.51 18.67 -4.99
C MET A 232 2.51 18.08 -3.98
N LEU A 233 3.81 18.33 -4.14
CA LEU A 233 4.84 17.95 -3.16
C LEU A 233 4.54 18.55 -1.78
N GLU A 234 4.19 19.83 -1.72
CA GLU A 234 3.85 20.51 -0.46
C GLU A 234 2.58 19.94 0.19
N ALA A 235 1.56 19.59 -0.61
CA ALA A 235 0.37 18.90 -0.11
C ALA A 235 0.73 17.54 0.51
N TYR A 236 1.63 16.76 -0.11
CA TYR A 236 2.09 15.49 0.44
C TYR A 236 2.96 15.66 1.69
N LYS A 237 3.80 16.71 1.77
CA LYS A 237 4.56 17.04 2.99
C LYS A 237 3.63 17.36 4.16
N ARG A 238 2.54 18.08 3.92
CA ARG A 238 1.52 18.36 4.95
C ARG A 238 0.80 17.09 5.41
N ALA A 239 0.44 16.22 4.48
CA ALA A 239 -0.12 14.91 4.80
C ALA A 239 0.87 14.07 5.62
N TRP A 240 2.15 14.05 5.23
CA TRP A 240 3.22 13.36 5.95
C TRP A 240 3.32 13.86 7.39
N PHE A 241 3.39 15.18 7.58
CA PHE A 241 3.45 15.80 8.91
C PHE A 241 2.26 15.38 9.80
N SER A 242 1.05 15.37 9.23
CA SER A 242 -0.16 14.95 9.94
C SER A 242 -0.10 13.49 10.37
N ALA A 243 0.26 12.58 9.45
CA ALA A 243 0.42 11.16 9.75
C ALA A 243 1.50 10.91 10.81
N GLN A 244 2.66 11.56 10.69
CA GLN A 244 3.77 11.45 11.64
C GLN A 244 3.36 11.86 13.06
N ARG A 245 2.62 12.97 13.21
CA ARG A 245 2.11 13.41 14.53
C ARG A 245 1.16 12.39 15.16
N HIS A 246 0.32 11.76 14.36
CA HIS A 246 -0.57 10.71 14.84
C HIS A 246 0.21 9.49 15.35
N CYS A 247 1.30 9.12 14.66
CA CYS A 247 2.19 8.03 15.09
C CYS A 247 2.91 8.33 16.40
N CYS A 248 3.47 9.53 16.55
CA CYS A 248 4.12 9.92 17.80
C CYS A 248 3.14 9.91 18.98
N ALA A 249 1.89 10.32 18.77
CA ALA A 249 0.85 10.21 19.80
C ALA A 249 0.56 8.74 20.18
N MET A 250 0.52 7.84 19.21
CA MET A 250 0.34 6.40 19.45
C MET A 250 1.54 5.75 20.15
N LEU A 251 2.77 6.02 19.69
CA LEU A 251 4.00 5.51 20.29
C LEU A 251 4.19 6.02 21.74
N VAL A 252 3.80 7.26 22.05
CA VAL A 252 3.81 7.77 23.43
C VAL A 252 2.77 7.05 24.29
N LYS A 253 1.55 6.82 23.78
CA LYS A 253 0.53 6.04 24.49
C LYS A 253 0.98 4.60 24.75
N PHE A 254 1.57 3.94 23.75
CA PHE A 254 2.12 2.60 23.87
C PHE A 254 3.29 2.54 24.86
N HIS A 255 4.19 3.53 24.82
CA HIS A 255 5.28 3.61 25.79
C HIS A 255 4.78 3.84 27.23
N GLN A 256 3.72 4.64 27.40
CA GLN A 256 3.07 4.86 28.70
C GLN A 256 2.36 3.61 29.21
N SER A 257 1.73 2.82 28.35
CA SER A 257 1.08 1.56 28.76
C SER A 257 2.05 0.44 29.11
N MET A 258 3.28 0.45 28.59
CA MET A 258 4.33 -0.50 28.98
C MET A 258 5.08 -0.14 30.29
N MET A 259 4.82 1.04 30.87
CA MET A 259 5.43 1.47 32.14
C MET A 259 4.46 1.37 33.33
N LEU A 260 3.23 0.89 33.11
CA LEU A 260 2.23 0.54 34.13
C LEU A 260 2.19 -0.98 34.32
#